data_AF-A0AAV5IIS3-F1
#
_entry.id   AF-A0AAV5IIS3-F1
#
_cell.length_a   1.000
_cell.length_b   1.000
_cell.length_c   1.000
_cell.angle_alpha   90.00
_cell.angle_beta   90.00
_cell.angle_gamma   90.00
#
_symmetry.space_group_name_H-M   'P 1'
#
loop_
_entity.id
_entity.type
_entity.pdbx_description
1 polymer ?
#
loop_
_entity_poly.entity_id
_entity_poly.type
_entity_poly.pdbx_seq_one_letter_code
_entity_poly.pdbx_strand_id
1 'polypeptide(L)'
;MIKGTTEGWRSVSWSTACFFPGIVFVILTALNFVLWGNKSTGVIPISLYFELLSLWFCISVPLTLMGGFFGTRAEAIQYLVWTNQIPWEISAWKYPSWLLILGAGTLPFGTLFIELFFFLSSLWLGRFYYVFGFLLVVLLVLIIVCAEVSVVLTYMHLCVEDWQTGGRLSLLRV
;
A
#
# COMPACT_ATOMS: atom_id res chain seq x y z
N MET A 1 -4.04 -5.65 -22.69
CA MET A 1 -2.81 -6.45 -22.64
C MET A 1 -2.44 -6.72 -21.18
N ILE A 2 -3.16 -7.62 -20.51
CA ILE A 2 -2.70 -8.24 -19.25
C ILE A 2 -2.87 -9.73 -19.48
N LYS A 3 -2.11 -10.25 -20.45
CA LYS A 3 -1.78 -11.67 -20.43
C LYS A 3 -0.84 -11.77 -19.24
N GLY A 4 -1.32 -12.31 -18.13
CA GLY A 4 -0.51 -12.61 -16.98
C GLY A 4 0.68 -13.45 -17.44
N THR A 5 1.84 -12.81 -17.54
CA THR A 5 3.10 -13.51 -17.74
C THR A 5 3.36 -14.26 -16.44
N THR A 6 2.98 -15.54 -16.44
CA THR A 6 3.25 -16.53 -15.39
C THR A 6 4.74 -16.65 -15.04
N GLU A 7 5.61 -16.01 -15.81
CA GLU A 7 7.07 -16.06 -15.70
C GLU A 7 7.65 -15.00 -14.75
N GLY A 8 6.89 -13.94 -14.39
CA GLY A 8 7.42 -12.80 -13.61
C GLY A 8 6.99 -12.73 -12.14
N TRP A 9 5.96 -13.47 -11.71
CA TRP A 9 5.34 -13.27 -10.38
C TRP A 9 6.30 -13.55 -9.22
N ARG A 10 7.20 -14.53 -9.36
CA ARG A 10 8.20 -14.86 -8.33
C ARG A 10 9.19 -13.71 -8.11
N SER A 11 9.64 -13.10 -9.21
CA SER A 11 10.59 -11.97 -9.15
C SER A 11 9.94 -10.73 -8.53
N VAL A 12 8.67 -10.46 -8.86
CA VAL A 12 7.92 -9.34 -8.28
C VAL A 12 7.63 -9.59 -6.80
N SER A 13 7.14 -10.77 -6.43
CA SER A 13 6.90 -11.13 -5.03
C SER A 13 8.17 -11.05 -4.20
N TRP A 14 9.31 -11.53 -4.72
CA TRP A 14 10.61 -11.43 -4.05
C TRP A 14 11.06 -9.97 -3.89
N SER A 15 10.96 -9.18 -4.95
CA SER A 15 11.32 -7.76 -4.91
C SER A 15 10.49 -7.02 -3.87
N THR A 16 9.17 -7.22 -3.84
CA THR A 16 8.26 -6.59 -2.87
C THR A 16 8.55 -7.05 -1.44
N ALA A 17 8.80 -8.35 -1.23
CA ALA A 17 9.14 -8.91 0.07
C ALA A 17 10.45 -8.37 0.64
N CYS A 18 11.38 -7.95 -0.22
CA CYS A 18 12.69 -7.44 0.20
C CYS A 18 12.79 -5.92 0.23
N PHE A 19 11.97 -5.20 -0.54
CA PHE A 19 12.14 -3.76 -0.71
C PHE A 19 11.92 -3.00 0.61
N PHE A 20 10.77 -3.20 1.25
CA PHE A 20 10.41 -2.50 2.48
C PHE A 20 11.31 -2.89 3.67
N PRO A 21 11.42 -4.18 4.07
CA PRO A 21 12.29 -4.56 5.18
C PRO A 21 13.78 -4.33 4.91
N GLY A 22 14.22 -4.39 3.63
CA GLY A 22 15.59 -4.07 3.26
C GLY A 22 15.94 -2.60 3.50
N ILE A 23 15.05 -1.67 3.15
CA ILE A 23 15.24 -0.23 3.44
C ILE A 23 15.36 0.00 4.95
N VAL A 24 14.45 -0.59 5.74
CA VAL A 24 14.47 -0.47 7.20
C VAL A 24 15.76 -1.02 7.80
N PHE A 25 16.24 -2.17 7.30
CA PHE A 25 17.50 -2.78 7.75
C PHE A 25 18.72 -1.91 7.46
N VAL A 26 18.78 -1.26 6.29
CA VAL A 26 19.86 -0.33 5.93
C VAL A 26 19.86 0.88 6.87
N ILE A 27 18.69 1.48 7.11
CA ILE A 27 18.55 2.62 8.04
C ILE A 27 18.98 2.22 9.45
N LEU A 28 18.52 1.06 9.94
CA LEU A 28 18.87 0.53 11.25
C LEU A 28 20.38 0.31 11.39
N THR A 29 21.03 -0.26 10.36
CA THR A 29 22.48 -0.50 10.35
C THR A 29 23.27 0.82 10.33
N ALA A 30 22.83 1.79 9.53
CA ALA A 30 23.45 3.11 9.49
C ALA A 30 23.34 3.83 10.84
N LEU A 31 22.17 3.82 11.46
CA LEU A 31 21.96 4.37 12.81
C LEU A 31 22.83 3.65 13.84
N ASN A 32 22.85 2.31 13.82
CA ASN A 32 23.62 1.54 14.80
C ASN A 32 25.14 1.78 14.66
N PHE A 33 25.65 2.03 13.45
CA PHE A 33 27.04 2.43 13.22
C PHE A 33 27.35 3.80 13.86
N VAL A 34 26.44 4.76 13.75
CA VAL A 34 26.58 6.08 14.41
C VAL A 34 26.54 5.95 15.94
N LEU A 35 25.64 5.11 16.48
CA LEU A 35 25.57 4.86 17.92
C LEU A 35 26.84 4.18 18.44
N TRP A 36 27.44 3.30 17.64
CA TRP A 36 28.70 2.65 17.99
C TRP A 36 29.86 3.63 18.08
N GLY A 37 29.95 4.59 17.15
CA GLY A 37 30.96 5.66 17.18
C GLY A 37 30.86 6.56 18.43
N ASN A 38 29.65 6.81 18.91
CA ASN A 38 29.41 7.61 20.11
C ASN A 38 29.52 6.82 21.44
N LYS A 39 29.90 5.53 21.40
CA LYS A 39 29.94 4.62 22.57
C LYS A 39 28.64 4.64 23.40
N SER A 40 27.50 4.81 22.72
CA SER A 40 26.20 4.91 23.39
C SER A 40 25.72 3.53 23.84
N THR A 41 25.06 3.45 24.98
CA THR A 41 24.43 2.21 25.50
C THR A 41 23.22 1.74 24.67
N GLY A 42 22.79 2.52 23.67
CA GLY A 42 21.71 2.16 22.74
C GLY A 42 22.14 1.31 21.55
N VAL A 43 23.40 0.83 21.51
CA VAL A 43 23.87 -0.05 20.42
C VAL A 43 23.10 -1.36 20.45
N ILE A 44 22.48 -1.68 19.33
CA ILE A 44 21.67 -2.90 19.18
C ILE A 44 22.63 -4.10 19.15
N PRO A 45 22.50 -5.07 20.08
CA PRO A 45 23.32 -6.28 20.07
C PRO A 45 23.09 -7.11 18.81
N ILE A 46 24.14 -7.77 18.32
CA ILE A 46 24.13 -8.61 17.12
C ILE A 46 23.04 -9.71 17.16
N SER A 47 22.66 -10.19 18.36
CA SER A 47 21.56 -11.15 18.51
C SER A 47 20.23 -10.65 17.93
N LEU A 48 19.93 -9.35 18.10
CA LEU A 48 18.70 -8.76 17.56
C LEU A 48 18.72 -8.69 16.03
N TYR A 49 19.89 -8.52 15.40
CA TYR A 49 20.00 -8.61 13.95
C TYR A 49 19.65 -10.01 13.43
N PHE A 50 20.08 -11.05 14.13
CA PHE A 50 19.74 -12.43 13.80
C PHE A 50 18.25 -12.73 13.97
N GLU A 51 17.64 -12.26 15.07
CA GLU A 51 16.19 -12.39 15.27
C GLU A 51 15.40 -11.67 14.18
N LEU A 52 15.79 -10.45 13.83
CA LEU A 52 15.13 -9.64 12.80
C LEU A 52 15.23 -10.29 11.41
N LEU A 53 16.41 -10.80 11.06
CA LEU A 53 16.63 -11.55 9.81
C LEU A 53 15.82 -12.86 9.79
N SER A 54 15.80 -13.59 10.90
CA SER A 54 15.05 -14.83 11.03
C SER A 54 13.55 -14.59 10.86
N LEU A 55 12.99 -13.60 11.55
CA LEU A 55 11.58 -13.23 11.42
C LEU A 55 11.23 -12.81 9.99
N TRP A 56 12.09 -12.03 9.35
CA TRP A 56 11.89 -11.56 7.97
C TRP A 56 11.87 -12.73 6.97
N PHE A 57 12.87 -13.61 7.01
CA PHE A 57 12.92 -14.77 6.11
C PHE A 57 11.86 -15.83 6.43
N CYS A 58 11.52 -16.05 7.70
CA CYS A 58 10.63 -17.12 8.11
C CYS A 58 9.14 -16.76 8.01
N ILE A 59 8.79 -15.47 8.08
CA ILE A 59 7.39 -15.02 8.04
C ILE A 59 7.10 -14.22 6.77
N SER A 60 7.83 -13.13 6.53
CA SER A 60 7.48 -12.18 5.48
C SER A 60 7.63 -12.76 4.06
N VAL A 61 8.75 -13.45 3.80
CA VAL A 61 9.05 -14.06 2.50
C VAL A 61 8.06 -15.17 2.13
N PRO A 62 7.76 -16.18 2.99
CA PRO A 62 6.77 -17.20 2.63
C PRO A 62 5.36 -16.64 2.52
N LEU A 63 4.98 -15.66 3.37
CA LEU A 63 3.66 -15.06 3.31
C LEU A 63 3.42 -14.26 2.01
N THR A 64 4.43 -13.51 1.55
CA THR A 64 4.37 -12.77 0.26
C THR A 64 4.42 -13.70 -0.95
N LEU A 65 5.18 -14.80 -0.88
CA LEU A 65 5.16 -15.85 -1.89
C LEU A 65 3.80 -16.58 -1.94
N MET A 66 3.21 -16.90 -0.79
CA MET A 66 1.86 -17.45 -0.72
C MET A 66 0.82 -16.49 -1.28
N GLY A 67 0.90 -15.19 -0.94
CA GLY A 67 0.03 -14.17 -1.51
C GLY A 67 0.16 -14.07 -3.03
N GLY A 68 1.38 -14.10 -3.57
CA GLY A 68 1.64 -14.15 -5.01
C GLY A 68 1.09 -15.43 -5.65
N PHE A 69 1.26 -16.58 -5.00
CA PHE A 69 0.76 -17.87 -5.49
C PHE A 69 -0.78 -17.88 -5.58
N PHE A 70 -1.47 -17.44 -4.53
CA PHE A 70 -2.93 -17.32 -4.55
C PHE A 70 -3.41 -16.28 -5.58
N GLY A 71 -2.70 -15.16 -5.71
CA GLY A 71 -3.01 -14.13 -6.72
C GLY A 71 -2.90 -14.63 -8.16
N THR A 72 -1.96 -15.54 -8.46
CA THR A 72 -1.85 -16.16 -9.80
C THR A 72 -2.88 -17.25 -10.07
N ARG A 73 -3.51 -17.79 -9.01
CA ARG A 73 -4.54 -18.84 -9.09
C ARG A 73 -5.95 -18.26 -9.05
N ALA A 74 -6.11 -17.02 -8.61
CA ALA A 74 -7.37 -16.30 -8.71
C ALA A 74 -7.72 -16.13 -10.20
N GLU A 75 -8.91 -16.61 -10.58
CA GLU A 75 -9.42 -16.39 -11.91
C GLU A 75 -9.53 -14.88 -12.17
N ALA A 76 -9.06 -14.44 -13.34
CA ALA A 76 -9.28 -13.08 -13.78
C ALA A 76 -10.80 -12.83 -13.76
N ILE A 77 -11.25 -11.77 -13.07
CA ILE A 77 -12.66 -11.39 -13.03
C ILE A 77 -13.20 -11.41 -14.46
N GLN A 78 -14.04 -12.40 -14.75
CA GLN A 78 -14.72 -12.49 -16.03
C GLN A 78 -15.79 -11.40 -16.01
N TYR A 79 -15.55 -10.34 -16.78
CA TYR A 79 -16.60 -9.37 -17.06
C TYR A 79 -17.66 -10.09 -17.92
N LEU A 80 -18.83 -10.34 -17.32
CA LEU A 80 -20.04 -10.86 -17.97
C LEU A 80 -20.71 -9.81 -18.86
N VAL A 81 -19.92 -9.12 -19.70
CA VAL A 81 -20.45 -8.17 -20.69
C VAL A 81 -20.04 -8.66 -22.07
N TRP A 82 -21.03 -8.72 -22.97
CA TRP A 82 -20.81 -8.97 -24.39
C TRP A 82 -19.87 -7.90 -24.93
N THR A 83 -18.61 -8.22 -25.16
CA THR A 83 -17.67 -7.28 -25.75
C THR A 83 -18.09 -7.02 -27.20
N ASN A 84 -18.64 -5.84 -27.45
CA ASN A 84 -18.85 -5.31 -28.79
C ASN A 84 -17.48 -5.25 -29.50
N GLN A 85 -17.38 -5.79 -30.72
CA GLN A 85 -16.12 -5.98 -31.46
C GLN A 85 -15.52 -4.69 -32.04
N ILE A 86 -16.10 -3.53 -31.72
CA ILE A 86 -15.60 -2.24 -32.20
C ILE A 86 -14.42 -1.84 -31.30
N PRO A 87 -13.20 -1.70 -31.83
CA PRO A 87 -12.07 -1.21 -31.06
C PRO A 87 -12.36 0.24 -30.65
N TRP A 88 -12.63 0.46 -29.37
CA TRP A 88 -12.80 1.80 -28.83
C TRP A 88 -11.43 2.46 -28.70
N GLU A 89 -11.24 3.61 -29.35
CA GLU A 89 -10.11 4.50 -29.04
C GLU A 89 -10.32 5.11 -27.65
N ILE A 90 -9.48 4.69 -26.72
CA ILE A 90 -9.41 5.19 -25.33
C ILE A 90 -8.98 6.65 -25.43
N SER A 91 -9.89 7.60 -25.18
CA SER A 91 -9.54 9.02 -25.28
C SER A 91 -8.54 9.37 -24.16
N ALA A 92 -7.46 10.07 -24.52
CA ALA A 92 -6.41 10.43 -23.58
C ALA A 92 -6.98 11.29 -22.43
N TRP A 93 -6.68 10.86 -21.21
CA TRP A 93 -7.19 11.40 -19.96
C TRP A 93 -6.98 12.91 -19.87
N LYS A 94 -8.07 13.67 -19.67
CA LYS A 94 -8.03 15.14 -19.57
C LYS A 94 -8.13 15.67 -18.13
N TYR A 95 -8.24 14.78 -17.14
CA TYR A 95 -8.21 15.14 -15.71
C TYR A 95 -6.84 14.84 -15.12
N PRO A 96 -6.23 15.77 -14.36
CA PRO A 96 -4.95 15.53 -13.72
C PRO A 96 -5.13 14.52 -12.59
N SER A 97 -4.89 13.24 -12.87
CA SER A 97 -4.95 12.14 -11.88
C SER A 97 -4.14 12.43 -10.62
N TRP A 98 -3.09 13.25 -10.74
CA TRP A 98 -2.25 13.71 -9.64
C TRP A 98 -3.01 14.45 -8.53
N LEU A 99 -4.01 15.29 -8.85
CA LEU A 99 -4.77 16.03 -7.83
C LEU A 99 -5.68 15.11 -7.02
N LEU A 100 -6.28 14.11 -7.66
CA LEU A 100 -7.10 13.09 -7.00
C LEU A 100 -6.25 12.21 -6.07
N ILE A 101 -5.06 11.83 -6.52
CA ILE A 101 -4.11 11.03 -5.73
C ILE A 101 -3.61 11.82 -4.51
N LEU A 102 -3.27 13.11 -4.69
CA LEU A 102 -2.85 13.97 -3.58
C LEU A 102 -3.97 14.24 -2.56
N GLY A 103 -5.19 14.52 -3.04
CA GLY A 103 -6.34 14.74 -2.17
C GLY A 103 -6.71 13.50 -1.37
N ALA A 104 -6.73 12.34 -2.03
CA ALA A 104 -7.01 11.05 -1.40
C ALA A 104 -5.96 10.66 -0.34
N GLY A 105 -4.68 10.97 -0.56
CA GLY A 105 -3.60 10.67 0.40
C GLY A 105 -3.56 11.60 1.61
N THR A 106 -4.13 12.80 1.52
CA THR A 106 -4.10 13.79 2.61
C THR A 106 -4.95 13.34 3.80
N LEU A 107 -6.06 12.64 3.56
CA LEU A 107 -6.95 12.11 4.60
C LEU A 107 -6.24 11.06 5.50
N PRO A 108 -5.68 9.95 4.97
CA PRO A 108 -4.96 8.97 5.79
C PRO A 108 -3.66 9.54 6.39
N PHE A 109 -3.01 10.50 5.74
CA PHE A 109 -1.86 11.21 6.30
C PHE A 109 -2.23 12.03 7.54
N GLY A 110 -3.35 12.76 7.50
CA GLY A 110 -3.88 13.51 8.64
C GLY A 110 -4.21 12.61 9.83
N THR A 111 -4.85 11.46 9.58
CA THR A 111 -5.16 10.47 10.63
C THR A 111 -3.88 9.92 11.28
N LEU A 112 -2.86 9.55 10.49
CA LEU A 112 -1.58 9.08 11.02
C LEU A 112 -0.83 10.15 11.83
N PHE A 113 -0.88 11.41 11.38
CA PHE A 113 -0.20 12.51 12.06
C PHE A 113 -0.77 12.77 13.46
N ILE A 114 -2.10 12.78 13.60
CA ILE A 114 -2.76 12.98 14.90
C ILE A 114 -2.44 11.84 15.86
N GLU A 115 -2.38 10.61 15.35
CA GLU A 115 -2.02 9.42 16.13
C GLU A 115 -0.58 9.48 16.65
N LEU A 116 0.37 9.82 15.79
CA LEU A 116 1.79 10.02 16.16
C LEU A 116 1.94 11.09 17.24
N PHE A 117 1.21 12.20 17.12
CA PHE A 117 1.21 13.27 18.12
C PHE A 117 0.66 12.80 19.48
N PHE A 118 -0.42 12.01 19.46
CA PHE A 118 -1.03 11.48 20.68
C PHE A 118 -0.15 10.43 21.35
N PHE A 119 0.50 9.57 20.55
CA PHE A 119 1.49 8.61 21.03
C PHE A 119 2.66 9.30 21.73
N LEU A 120 3.24 10.33 21.09
CA LEU A 120 4.39 11.06 21.65
C LEU A 120 4.02 11.81 22.94
N SER A 121 2.84 12.42 22.98
CA SER A 121 2.32 13.09 24.18
C SER A 121 2.07 12.09 25.31
N SER A 122 1.51 10.92 25.01
CA SER A 122 1.23 9.89 26.03
C SER A 122 2.50 9.23 26.57
N LEU A 123 3.53 9.10 25.73
CA LEU A 123 4.86 8.64 26.11
C LEU A 123 5.52 9.61 27.09
N TRP A 124 5.34 10.92 26.87
CA TRP A 124 5.85 11.96 27.79
C TRP A 124 5.14 11.94 29.15
N LEU A 125 3.84 11.63 29.19
CA LEU A 125 3.07 11.49 30.44
C LEU A 125 3.22 10.10 31.13
N GLY A 126 4.01 9.17 30.57
CA GLY A 126 4.31 7.87 31.20
C GLY A 126 3.13 6.90 31.30
N ARG A 127 2.03 7.12 30.56
CA ARG A 127 0.78 6.35 30.69
C ARG A 127 0.61 5.34 29.55
N PHE A 128 1.57 4.43 29.42
CA PHE A 128 1.70 3.47 28.32
C PHE A 128 0.48 2.55 28.12
N TYR A 129 -0.21 2.15 29.20
CA TYR A 129 -1.31 1.18 29.13
C TYR A 129 -2.58 1.71 28.43
N TYR A 130 -2.84 3.02 28.44
CA TYR A 130 -4.00 3.61 27.75
C TYR A 130 -3.79 3.74 26.24
N VAL A 131 -2.54 3.80 25.80
CA VAL A 131 -2.17 4.10 24.41
C VAL A 131 -2.41 2.89 23.50
N PHE A 132 -2.18 1.68 24.00
CA PHE A 132 -2.32 0.45 23.22
C PHE A 132 -3.77 0.20 22.77
N GLY A 133 -4.75 0.37 23.67
CA GLY A 133 -6.17 0.21 23.33
C GLY A 133 -6.68 1.30 22.37
N PHE A 134 -6.21 2.54 22.55
CA PHE A 134 -6.56 3.67 21.69
C PHE A 134 -5.98 3.52 20.27
N LEU A 135 -4.70 3.13 20.15
CA LEU A 135 -4.03 2.81 18.88
C LEU A 135 -4.78 1.74 18.09
N LEU A 136 -5.29 0.70 18.76
CA LEU A 136 -6.01 -0.38 18.09
C LEU A 136 -7.31 0.15 17.45
N VAL A 137 -8.06 0.99 18.16
CA VAL A 137 -9.29 1.61 17.65
C VAL A 137 -9.00 2.50 16.45
N VAL A 138 -7.95 3.31 16.50
CA VAL A 138 -7.57 4.20 15.39
C VAL A 138 -7.03 3.41 14.20
N LEU A 139 -6.27 2.33 14.42
CA LEU A 139 -5.85 1.41 13.36
C LEU A 139 -7.07 0.85 12.60
N LEU A 140 -8.12 0.45 13.32
CA LEU A 140 -9.38 -0.01 12.70
C LEU A 140 -10.05 1.09 11.87
N VAL A 141 -10.13 2.31 12.41
CA VAL A 141 -10.68 3.47 11.68
C VAL A 141 -9.82 3.80 10.45
N LEU A 142 -8.49 3.70 10.54
CA LEU A 142 -7.57 3.93 9.43
C LEU A 142 -7.79 2.91 8.30
N ILE A 143 -8.00 1.63 8.63
CA ILE A 143 -8.32 0.59 7.65
C ILE A 143 -9.64 0.93 6.93
N ILE A 144 -10.66 1.36 7.68
CA ILE A 144 -11.96 1.74 7.12
C ILE A 144 -11.81 2.95 6.17
N VAL A 145 -11.14 4.02 6.61
CA VAL A 145 -10.92 5.21 5.79
C VAL A 145 -10.10 4.88 4.54
N CYS A 146 -9.08 4.03 4.65
CA CYS A 146 -8.29 3.60 3.51
C CYS A 146 -9.14 2.80 2.50
N ALA A 147 -10.02 1.92 2.99
CA ALA A 147 -10.97 1.19 2.16
C ALA A 147 -11.97 2.13 1.46
N GLU A 148 -12.55 3.09 2.20
CA GLU A 148 -13.48 4.07 1.62
C GLU A 148 -12.82 4.91 0.52
N VAL A 149 -11.62 5.44 0.78
CA VAL A 149 -10.88 6.24 -0.21
C VAL A 149 -10.60 5.41 -1.47
N SER A 150 -10.22 4.14 -1.32
CA SER A 150 -10.00 3.24 -2.46
C SER A 150 -11.27 3.03 -3.31
N VAL A 151 -12.42 2.82 -2.66
CA VAL A 151 -13.72 2.66 -3.34
C VAL A 151 -14.12 3.95 -4.06
N VAL A 152 -13.99 5.11 -3.41
CA VAL A 152 -14.34 6.41 -4.00
C VAL A 152 -13.47 6.74 -5.21
N LEU A 153 -12.16 6.49 -5.12
CA LEU A 153 -11.25 6.68 -6.25
C LEU A 153 -11.64 5.79 -7.43
N THR A 154 -11.91 4.51 -7.17
CA THR A 154 -12.33 3.55 -8.19
C THR A 154 -13.64 3.99 -8.86
N TYR A 155 -14.61 4.46 -8.07
CA TYR A 155 -15.88 4.98 -8.58
C TYR A 155 -15.70 6.21 -9.47
N MET A 156 -14.90 7.19 -9.02
CA MET A 156 -14.62 8.38 -9.82
C MET A 156 -13.93 8.05 -11.14
N HIS A 157 -13.02 7.07 -11.13
CA HIS A 157 -12.37 6.58 -12.35
C HIS A 157 -13.37 5.95 -13.33
N LEU A 158 -14.30 5.11 -12.84
CA LEU A 158 -15.36 4.51 -13.66
C LEU A 158 -16.33 5.56 -14.23
N CYS A 159 -16.72 6.53 -13.41
CA CYS A 159 -17.57 7.63 -13.84
C CYS A 159 -16.95 8.39 -15.02
N VAL A 160 -15.68 8.80 -14.92
CA VAL A 160 -15.00 9.49 -16.03
C VAL A 160 -15.01 8.67 -17.33
N GLU A 161 -14.85 7.35 -17.23
CA GLU A 161 -14.87 6.45 -18.37
C GLU A 161 -16.25 6.33 -19.03
N ASP A 162 -17.32 6.21 -18.22
CA ASP A 162 -18.69 6.19 -18.73
C ASP A 162 -19.09 7.52 -19.40
N TRP A 163 -18.61 8.67 -18.91
CA TRP A 163 -19.02 9.98 -19.44
C TRP A 163 -18.45 10.22 -20.84
N GLN A 164 -17.21 9.79 -21.04
CA GLN A 164 -16.57 9.82 -22.35
C GLN A 164 -17.26 8.85 -23.33
N THR A 165 -17.67 7.68 -22.86
CA THR A 165 -18.32 6.66 -23.69
C THR A 165 -19.75 7.06 -24.06
N GLY A 166 -20.54 7.54 -23.09
CA GLY A 166 -21.92 7.97 -23.29
C GLY A 166 -22.08 9.21 -24.18
N GLY A 167 -21.17 10.20 -24.06
CA GLY A 167 -21.17 11.40 -24.90
C GLY A 167 -20.76 11.16 -26.36
N ARG A 168 -20.02 10.08 -26.64
CA ARG A 168 -19.59 9.72 -28.00
C ARG A 168 -20.65 8.90 -28.73
N LEU A 169 -21.42 8.08 -28.00
CA LEU A 169 -22.56 7.31 -28.53
C LEU A 169 -23.73 8.18 -29.00
N SER A 170 -23.95 9.35 -28.37
CA SER A 170 -24.98 10.30 -28.79
C SER A 170 -24.60 11.06 -30.08
N LEU A 171 -23.31 11.29 -30.33
CA LEU A 171 -22.81 11.93 -31.56
C LEU A 171 -22.79 11.01 -32.79
N LEU A 172 -22.66 9.70 -32.61
CA LEU A 172 -22.71 8.71 -33.71
C LEU A 172 -24.14 8.29 -34.11
N ARG A 173 -25.16 8.76 -33.38
CA ARG A 173 -26.59 8.52 -33.67
C ARG A 173 -27.28 9.67 -34.41
N VAL A 174 -26.55 10.71 -34.81
CA VAL A 174 -27.04 11.85 -35.61
C VAL A 174 -26.37 11.81 -36.97
#